data_AF-A0A5C7I6S6-F1
#
_entry.id   AF-A0A5C7I6S6-F1
#
_cell.length_a   1.000
_cell.length_b   1.000
_cell.length_c   1.000
_cell.angle_alpha   90.00
_cell.angle_beta   90.00
_cell.angle_gamma   90.00
#
_symmetry.space_group_name_H-M   'P 1'
#
loop_
_entity.id
_entity.type
_entity.pdbx_description
1 polymer ?
#
loop_
_entity_poly.entity_id
_entity_poly.type
_entity_poly.pdbx_seq_one_letter_code
_entity_poly.pdbx_strand_id
1 'polypeptide(L)'
;MRDIDLFTLWAEETLIEDNLVLDILFLVYYESFSICKGEKWKKLCSLYKLLLILIETLDLENLLQMVHDETPFRTGALAFSSIDVQEMDAILSTFDAFETKEAGPLILAWAVFLCLISSLPGREENRVLMEIDHVGYVRQAFEAASLSYFLEILHSDLLEESDGPVAGYRSVLRTFISAFIAAL
;
A
#
# COMPACT_ATOMS: atom_id res chain seq x y z
N MET A 1 -19.54 30.58 -18.63
CA MET A 1 -20.09 29.44 -19.41
C MET A 1 -19.12 29.18 -20.55
N ARG A 2 -18.13 28.29 -20.46
CA ARG A 2 -18.09 26.97 -19.82
C ARG A 2 -16.76 26.75 -19.08
N ASP A 3 -16.81 26.68 -17.75
CA ASP A 3 -15.86 25.93 -16.91
C ASP A 3 -16.36 24.47 -16.78
N ILE A 4 -16.92 23.94 -17.86
CA ILE A 4 -17.31 22.55 -17.93
C ILE A 4 -16.01 21.80 -18.22
N ASP A 5 -15.48 21.27 -17.11
CA ASP A 5 -14.97 19.92 -17.02
C ASP A 5 -13.52 19.65 -17.41
N LEU A 6 -12.58 20.49 -16.99
CA LEU A 6 -11.18 20.06 -16.86
C LEU A 6 -11.05 18.93 -15.81
N PHE A 7 -11.78 19.04 -14.70
CA PHE A 7 -11.91 17.97 -13.71
C PHE A 7 -12.70 16.78 -14.25
N THR A 8 -13.70 17.07 -15.09
CA THR A 8 -14.44 16.12 -15.94
C THR A 8 -13.53 15.21 -16.74
N LEU A 9 -12.77 15.87 -17.63
CA LEU A 9 -11.85 15.27 -18.58
C LEU A 9 -10.75 14.50 -17.87
N TRP A 10 -10.20 15.05 -16.79
CA TRP A 10 -9.15 14.39 -16.03
C TRP A 10 -9.68 13.14 -15.32
N ALA A 11 -10.86 13.22 -14.69
CA ALA A 11 -11.49 12.05 -14.09
C ALA A 11 -11.88 11.00 -15.15
N GLU A 12 -12.35 11.41 -16.32
CA GLU A 12 -12.67 10.51 -17.43
C GLU A 12 -11.42 9.84 -18.02
N GLU A 13 -10.32 10.57 -18.19
CA GLU A 13 -9.05 10.01 -18.67
C GLU A 13 -8.43 9.04 -17.66
N THR A 14 -8.44 9.37 -16.36
CA THR A 14 -7.99 8.44 -15.30
C THR A 14 -8.85 7.18 -15.26
N LEU A 15 -10.16 7.30 -15.40
CA LEU A 15 -11.09 6.17 -15.38
C LEU A 15 -10.97 5.30 -16.64
N ILE A 16 -10.55 5.87 -17.76
CA ILE A 16 -10.23 5.11 -19.00
C ILE A 16 -8.91 4.36 -18.83
N GLU A 17 -7.86 4.97 -18.28
CA GLU A 17 -6.60 4.28 -17.98
C GLU A 17 -6.82 3.14 -16.98
N ASP A 18 -7.59 3.36 -15.92
CA ASP A 18 -7.92 2.35 -14.92
C ASP A 18 -8.66 1.15 -15.55
N ASN A 19 -9.64 1.40 -16.43
CA ASN A 19 -10.35 0.34 -17.12
C ASN A 19 -9.48 -0.42 -18.14
N LEU A 20 -8.58 0.27 -18.84
CA LEU A 20 -7.67 -0.38 -19.80
C LEU A 20 -6.66 -1.29 -19.09
N VAL A 21 -6.18 -0.86 -17.92
CA VAL A 21 -5.32 -1.67 -17.05
C VAL A 21 -6.10 -2.89 -16.55
N LEU A 22 -7.35 -2.74 -16.13
CA LEU A 22 -8.21 -3.86 -15.72
C LEU A 22 -8.48 -4.86 -16.86
N ASP A 23 -8.69 -4.39 -18.10
CA ASP A 23 -8.90 -5.24 -19.27
C ASP A 23 -7.62 -5.99 -19.68
N ILE A 24 -6.45 -5.33 -19.61
CA ILE A 24 -5.15 -5.97 -19.83
C ILE A 24 -4.87 -7.01 -18.72
N LEU A 25 -5.20 -6.70 -17.47
CA LEU A 25 -5.07 -7.62 -16.35
C LEU A 25 -6.03 -8.81 -16.49
N PHE A 26 -7.26 -8.61 -16.92
CA PHE A 26 -8.23 -9.67 -17.21
C PHE A 26 -7.71 -10.62 -18.29
N LEU A 27 -7.15 -10.09 -19.38
CA LEU A 27 -6.59 -10.88 -20.49
C LEU A 27 -5.30 -11.62 -20.13
N VAL A 28 -4.43 -11.02 -19.30
CA VAL A 28 -3.16 -11.64 -18.88
C VAL A 28 -3.38 -12.72 -17.80
N TYR A 29 -4.39 -12.56 -16.93
CA TYR A 29 -4.60 -13.45 -15.80
C TYR A 29 -5.64 -14.55 -16.02
N TYR A 30 -6.63 -14.38 -16.91
CA TYR A 30 -7.61 -15.45 -17.17
C TYR A 30 -6.96 -16.75 -17.68
N GLU A 31 -5.89 -16.66 -18.47
CA GLU A 31 -5.15 -17.86 -18.94
C GLU A 31 -4.21 -18.47 -17.87
N SER A 32 -3.86 -17.73 -16.82
CA SER A 32 -2.88 -18.17 -15.80
C SER A 32 -3.49 -18.95 -14.63
N PHE A 33 -4.82 -18.87 -14.43
CA PHE A 33 -5.51 -19.53 -13.31
C PHE A 33 -5.78 -21.04 -13.50
N SER A 34 -5.47 -21.63 -14.66
CA SER A 34 -5.89 -23.01 -14.94
C SER A 34 -5.07 -24.13 -14.26
N ILE A 35 -4.03 -23.84 -13.45
CA ILE A 35 -3.22 -24.90 -12.78
C ILE A 35 -2.70 -24.49 -11.38
N CYS A 36 -3.52 -23.87 -10.52
CA CYS A 36 -3.14 -23.69 -9.11
C CYS A 36 -3.50 -24.92 -8.26
N LYS A 37 -2.50 -25.65 -7.75
CA LYS A 37 -2.72 -26.76 -6.80
C LYS A 37 -3.17 -26.21 -5.44
N GLY A 38 -4.11 -26.89 -4.78
CA GLY A 38 -4.70 -26.43 -3.51
C GLY A 38 -3.73 -26.13 -2.36
N GLU A 39 -2.53 -26.72 -2.35
CA GLU A 39 -1.47 -26.37 -1.39
C GLU A 39 -0.84 -24.99 -1.64
N LYS A 40 -0.62 -24.64 -2.92
CA LYS A 40 -0.14 -23.30 -3.30
C LYS A 40 -1.19 -22.24 -2.97
N TRP A 41 -2.47 -22.55 -3.22
CA TRP A 41 -3.60 -21.69 -2.85
C TRP A 41 -3.61 -21.36 -1.36
N LYS A 42 -3.55 -22.39 -0.50
CA LYS A 42 -3.51 -22.20 0.97
C LYS A 42 -2.31 -21.38 1.43
N LYS A 43 -1.13 -21.61 0.83
CA LYS A 43 0.08 -20.83 1.15
C LYS A 43 -0.08 -19.36 0.78
N LEU A 44 -0.65 -19.06 -0.39
CA LEU A 44 -0.96 -17.69 -0.82
C LEU A 44 -1.95 -17.03 0.13
N CYS A 45 -3.02 -17.72 0.55
CA CYS A 45 -3.97 -17.20 1.53
C CYS A 45 -3.31 -16.79 2.86
N SER A 46 -2.38 -17.60 3.36
CA SER A 46 -1.64 -17.27 4.58
C SER A 46 -0.71 -16.07 4.40
N LEU A 47 -0.05 -15.95 3.25
CA LEU A 47 0.81 -14.81 2.92
C LEU A 47 0.03 -13.50 2.85
N TYR A 48 -1.12 -13.49 2.18
CA TYR A 48 -1.98 -12.31 2.08
C TYR A 48 -2.49 -11.84 3.44
N LYS A 49 -2.88 -12.76 4.32
CA LYS A 49 -3.31 -12.41 5.68
C LYS A 49 -2.19 -11.78 6.49
N LEU A 50 -0.98 -12.34 6.41
CA LEU A 50 0.19 -11.79 7.11
C LEU A 50 0.56 -10.41 6.57
N LEU A 51 0.53 -10.23 5.25
CA LEU A 51 0.78 -8.96 4.59
C LEU A 51 -0.20 -7.88 5.09
N LEU A 52 -1.50 -8.17 5.10
CA LEU A 52 -2.50 -7.22 5.56
C LEU A 52 -2.37 -6.88 7.04
N ILE A 53 -1.96 -7.84 7.88
CA ILE A 53 -1.66 -7.56 9.29
C ILE A 53 -0.45 -6.61 9.41
N LEU A 54 0.61 -6.83 8.63
CA LEU A 54 1.79 -5.95 8.66
C LEU A 54 1.42 -4.53 8.21
N ILE A 55 0.58 -4.38 7.17
CA ILE A 55 0.10 -3.08 6.72
C ILE A 55 -0.75 -2.40 7.79
N GLU A 56 -1.65 -3.14 8.45
CA GLU A 56 -2.46 -2.63 9.54
C GLU A 56 -1.60 -2.11 10.71
N THR A 57 -0.50 -2.81 11.02
CA THR A 57 0.40 -2.38 12.10
C THR A 57 1.11 -1.05 11.83
N LEU A 58 1.17 -0.58 10.58
CA LEU A 58 1.70 0.74 10.24
C LEU A 58 0.79 1.88 10.71
N ASP A 59 -0.46 1.57 11.11
CA ASP A 59 -1.43 2.53 11.65
C ASP A 59 -1.61 3.76 10.75
N LEU A 60 -1.79 3.50 9.46
CA LEU A 60 -1.91 4.53 8.43
C LEU A 60 -3.12 5.44 8.67
N GLU A 61 -4.17 4.95 9.34
CA GLU A 61 -5.35 5.74 9.71
C GLU A 61 -4.98 6.86 10.68
N ASN A 62 -4.29 6.53 11.77
CA ASN A 62 -3.81 7.51 12.73
C ASN A 62 -2.78 8.45 12.11
N LEU A 63 -1.88 7.92 11.28
CA LEU A 63 -0.89 8.74 10.57
C LEU A 63 -1.54 9.75 9.61
N LEU A 64 -2.61 9.36 8.90
CA LEU A 64 -3.40 10.28 8.08
C LEU A 64 -4.07 11.37 8.92
N GLN A 65 -4.66 10.99 10.05
CA GLN A 65 -5.27 11.93 10.97
C GLN A 65 -4.23 12.94 11.47
N MET A 66 -3.01 12.47 11.76
CA MET A 66 -1.91 13.32 12.20
C MET A 66 -1.48 14.34 11.13
N VAL A 67 -1.41 13.91 9.87
CA VAL A 67 -1.13 14.79 8.72
C VAL A 67 -2.24 15.83 8.56
N HIS A 68 -3.51 15.41 8.64
CA HIS A 68 -4.66 16.32 8.55
C HIS A 68 -4.67 17.36 9.68
N ASP A 69 -4.35 16.94 10.90
CA ASP A 69 -4.41 17.79 12.10
C ASP A 69 -3.12 18.62 12.32
N GLU A 70 -2.16 18.56 11.39
CA GLU A 70 -0.83 19.19 11.50
C GLU A 70 -0.13 18.88 12.83
N THR A 71 -0.25 17.63 13.28
CA THR A 71 0.38 17.19 14.53
C THR A 71 1.81 16.71 14.27
N PRO A 72 2.81 17.18 15.03
CA PRO A 72 4.19 16.77 14.81
C PRO A 72 4.41 15.32 15.26
N PHE A 73 5.42 14.66 14.67
CA PHE A 73 5.83 13.32 15.08
C PHE A 73 6.32 13.35 16.53
N ARG A 74 5.57 12.73 17.45
CA ARG A 74 5.91 12.65 18.88
C ARG A 74 5.90 11.21 19.36
N THR A 75 6.82 10.88 20.26
CA THR A 75 6.84 9.58 20.94
C THR A 75 5.50 9.32 21.62
N GLY A 76 4.83 8.23 21.25
CA GLY A 76 3.52 7.82 21.76
C GLY A 76 2.31 8.28 20.94
N ALA A 77 2.50 9.08 19.88
CA ALA A 77 1.43 9.40 18.92
C ALA A 77 1.21 8.25 17.91
N LEU A 78 2.30 7.59 17.50
CA LEU A 78 2.29 6.33 16.77
C LEU A 78 2.77 5.20 17.67
N ALA A 79 2.44 3.96 17.31
CA ALA A 79 2.93 2.77 18.02
C ALA A 79 4.47 2.65 17.98
N PHE A 80 5.12 3.19 16.94
CA PHE A 80 6.55 3.09 16.70
C PHE A 80 7.30 4.37 17.08
N SER A 81 8.44 4.22 17.74
CA SER A 81 9.45 5.27 17.91
C SER A 81 10.28 5.46 16.64
N SER A 82 11.07 6.54 16.57
CA SER A 82 12.01 6.73 15.44
C SER A 82 13.06 5.63 15.34
N ILE A 83 13.45 5.01 16.47
CA ILE A 83 14.37 3.86 16.50
C ILE A 83 13.71 2.64 15.86
N ASP A 84 12.46 2.35 16.22
CA ASP A 84 11.71 1.23 15.64
C ASP A 84 11.58 1.39 14.12
N VAL A 85 11.30 2.61 13.64
CA VAL A 85 11.21 2.90 12.20
C VAL A 85 12.53 2.65 11.48
N GLN A 86 13.69 2.96 12.09
CA GLN A 86 15.00 2.63 11.50
C GLN A 86 15.28 1.13 11.46
N GLU A 87 14.94 0.40 12.52
CA GLU A 87 15.13 -1.05 12.57
C GLU A 87 14.25 -1.74 11.52
N MET A 88 13.00 -1.28 11.37
CA MET A 88 12.09 -1.73 10.32
C MET A 88 12.63 -1.42 8.92
N ASP A 89 13.19 -0.22 8.71
CA ASP A 89 13.82 0.14 7.43
C ASP A 89 15.04 -0.75 7.11
N ALA A 90 15.86 -1.04 8.10
CA ALA A 90 17.01 -1.93 7.95
C ALA A 90 16.58 -3.35 7.55
N ILE A 91 15.40 -3.80 7.97
CA ILE A 91 14.83 -5.09 7.54
C ILE A 91 14.26 -4.98 6.12
N LEU A 92 13.44 -3.96 5.84
CA LEU A 92 12.76 -3.81 4.56
C LEU A 92 13.71 -3.51 3.39
N SER A 93 14.83 -2.84 3.66
CA SER A 93 15.90 -2.62 2.67
C SER A 93 16.59 -3.91 2.21
N THR A 94 16.42 -5.03 2.94
CA THR A 94 16.90 -6.35 2.51
C THR A 94 15.96 -7.04 1.52
N PHE A 95 14.73 -6.53 1.37
CA PHE A 95 13.74 -7.14 0.48
C PHE A 95 13.93 -6.61 -0.94
N ASP A 96 13.79 -7.51 -1.91
CA ASP A 96 13.77 -7.15 -3.31
C ASP A 96 12.42 -7.47 -3.94
N ALA A 97 11.64 -6.45 -4.30
CA ALA A 97 10.38 -6.60 -5.01
C ALA A 97 10.54 -7.22 -6.41
N PHE A 98 11.73 -7.13 -7.02
CA PHE A 98 12.02 -7.73 -8.33
C PHE A 98 12.22 -9.24 -8.24
N GLU A 99 12.87 -9.71 -7.17
CA GLU A 99 13.06 -11.15 -6.90
C GLU A 99 11.83 -11.77 -6.23
N THR A 100 11.19 -11.03 -5.32
CA THR A 100 10.04 -11.47 -4.51
C THR A 100 8.85 -10.53 -4.70
N LYS A 101 8.05 -10.80 -5.74
CA LYS A 101 6.89 -9.98 -6.07
C LYS A 101 5.88 -9.86 -4.91
N GLU A 102 5.81 -10.88 -4.07
CA GLU A 102 4.95 -10.90 -2.88
C GLU A 102 5.37 -9.87 -1.80
N ALA A 103 6.62 -9.41 -1.80
CA ALA A 103 7.10 -8.35 -0.91
C ALA A 103 6.73 -6.95 -1.40
N GLY A 104 6.40 -6.81 -2.69
CA GLY A 104 6.09 -5.54 -3.34
C GLY A 104 5.00 -4.72 -2.62
N PRO A 105 3.84 -5.29 -2.24
CA PRO A 105 2.80 -4.59 -1.50
C PRO A 105 3.27 -4.02 -0.15
N LEU A 106 4.13 -4.76 0.56
CA LEU A 106 4.67 -4.32 1.84
C LEU A 106 5.67 -3.19 1.65
N ILE A 107 6.52 -3.29 0.62
CA ILE A 107 7.46 -2.22 0.23
C ILE A 107 6.69 -0.95 -0.16
N LEU A 108 5.57 -1.08 -0.89
CA LEU A 108 4.73 0.06 -1.24
C LEU A 108 4.09 0.69 0.01
N ALA A 109 3.54 -0.13 0.91
CA ALA A 109 2.97 0.35 2.17
C ALA A 109 4.01 1.06 3.05
N TRP A 110 5.24 0.55 3.08
CA TRP A 110 6.36 1.22 3.73
C TRP A 110 6.70 2.57 3.11
N ALA A 111 6.74 2.64 1.78
CA ALA A 111 7.00 3.89 1.07
C ALA A 111 5.92 4.94 1.40
N VAL A 112 4.64 4.56 1.38
CA VAL A 112 3.52 5.42 1.77
C VAL A 112 3.65 5.91 3.21
N PHE A 113 3.97 5.01 4.13
CA PHE A 113 4.20 5.34 5.55
C PHE A 113 5.32 6.39 5.70
N LEU A 114 6.46 6.20 5.04
CA LEU A 114 7.58 7.14 5.08
C LEU A 114 7.23 8.50 4.45
N CYS A 115 6.46 8.51 3.36
CA CYS A 115 5.98 9.75 2.74
C CYS A 115 5.09 10.54 3.72
N LEU A 116 4.13 9.88 4.37
CA LEU A 116 3.24 10.55 5.32
C LEU A 116 4.00 11.07 6.55
N ILE A 117 4.95 10.32 7.09
CA ILE A 117 5.86 10.80 8.16
C ILE A 117 6.62 12.04 7.69
N SER A 118 7.13 12.02 6.45
CA SER A 118 7.86 13.15 5.87
C SER A 118 6.98 14.38 5.63
N SER A 119 5.66 14.21 5.58
CA SER A 119 4.69 15.31 5.47
C SER A 119 4.33 15.94 6.81
N LEU A 120 4.68 15.33 7.95
CA LEU A 120 4.36 15.86 9.28
C LEU A 120 5.17 17.15 9.60
N PRO A 121 4.60 18.08 10.37
CA PRO A 121 5.30 19.27 10.83
C PRO A 121 6.39 18.93 11.85
N GLY A 122 7.43 19.76 11.93
CA GLY A 122 8.55 19.54 12.87
C GLY A 122 9.52 18.41 12.47
N ARG A 123 9.37 17.83 11.28
CA ARG A 123 10.21 16.75 10.73
C ARG A 123 11.72 17.02 10.77
N GLU A 124 12.15 18.28 10.77
CA GLU A 124 13.58 18.65 10.85
C GLU A 124 14.25 18.19 12.15
N GLU A 125 13.46 17.95 13.20
CA GLU A 125 13.95 17.43 14.49
C GLU A 125 14.30 15.94 14.40
N ASN A 126 13.73 15.21 13.42
CA ASN A 126 13.96 13.79 13.19
C ASN A 126 14.75 13.56 11.90
N ARG A 127 15.95 14.16 11.80
CA ARG A 127 16.86 14.03 10.63
C ARG A 127 17.06 12.59 10.16
N VAL A 128 17.07 11.68 11.12
CA VAL A 128 17.25 10.24 10.90
C VAL A 128 16.17 9.64 9.99
N LEU A 129 14.92 10.12 10.10
CA LEU A 129 13.82 9.65 9.25
C LEU A 129 13.88 10.25 7.83
N MET A 130 14.51 11.43 7.68
CA MET A 130 14.70 12.07 6.38
C MET A 130 15.77 11.39 5.51
N GLU A 131 16.66 10.60 6.12
CA GLU A 131 17.73 9.88 5.41
C GLU A 131 17.22 8.60 4.73
N ILE A 132 16.01 8.15 5.05
CA ILE A 132 15.41 6.96 4.46
C ILE A 132 14.94 7.25 3.02
N ASP A 133 15.37 6.41 2.08
CA ASP A 133 15.08 6.55 0.65
C ASP A 133 13.67 6.07 0.28
N HIS A 134 12.66 6.82 0.74
CA HIS A 134 11.26 6.59 0.39
C HIS A 134 11.02 6.59 -1.13
N VAL A 135 11.73 7.44 -1.90
CA VAL A 135 11.64 7.49 -3.37
C VAL A 135 12.12 6.19 -4.01
N GLY A 136 13.22 5.63 -3.50
CA GLY A 136 13.73 4.32 -3.90
C GLY A 136 12.69 3.21 -3.73
N TYR A 137 12.03 3.16 -2.56
CA TYR A 137 10.97 2.18 -2.31
C TYR A 137 9.73 2.38 -3.18
N VAL A 138 9.30 3.63 -3.41
CA VAL A 138 8.20 3.92 -4.35
C VAL A 138 8.56 3.37 -5.73
N ARG A 139 9.72 3.74 -6.28
CA ARG A 139 10.15 3.27 -7.60
C ARG A 139 10.18 1.74 -7.68
N GLN A 140 10.79 1.10 -6.70
CA GLN A 140 10.90 -0.36 -6.66
C GLN A 140 9.52 -1.04 -6.63
N ALA A 141 8.60 -0.55 -5.81
CA ALA A 141 7.24 -1.10 -5.73
C ALA A 141 6.43 -0.90 -7.03
N PHE A 142 6.55 0.26 -7.67
CA PHE A 142 5.86 0.53 -8.93
C PHE A 142 6.41 -0.33 -10.08
N GLU A 143 7.73 -0.42 -10.19
CA GLU A 143 8.38 -1.25 -11.23
C GLU A 143 8.07 -2.76 -11.02
N ALA A 144 7.85 -3.19 -9.77
CA ALA A 144 7.41 -4.55 -9.44
C ALA A 144 5.89 -4.79 -9.59
N ALA A 145 5.12 -3.78 -10.00
CA ALA A 145 3.66 -3.81 -10.12
C ALA A 145 2.93 -4.15 -8.81
N SER A 146 3.39 -3.66 -7.66
CA SER A 146 2.81 -3.97 -6.34
C SER A 146 1.31 -3.66 -6.22
N LEU A 147 0.80 -2.68 -6.97
CA LEU A 147 -0.64 -2.37 -7.03
C LEU A 147 -1.46 -3.48 -7.70
N SER A 148 -0.92 -4.18 -8.71
CA SER A 148 -1.62 -5.31 -9.33
C SER A 148 -1.78 -6.45 -8.34
N TYR A 149 -0.80 -6.64 -7.45
CA TYR A 149 -0.87 -7.65 -6.38
C TYR A 149 -1.94 -7.30 -5.32
N PHE A 150 -2.16 -6.03 -5.01
CA PHE A 150 -3.31 -5.61 -4.19
C PHE A 150 -4.66 -5.87 -4.88
N LEU A 151 -4.74 -5.68 -6.20
CA LEU A 151 -5.92 -6.03 -6.99
C LEU A 151 -6.17 -7.54 -6.99
N GLU A 152 -5.12 -8.37 -7.08
CA GLU A 152 -5.25 -9.83 -6.96
C GLU A 152 -5.83 -10.26 -5.61
N ILE A 153 -5.43 -9.59 -4.51
CA ILE A 153 -6.01 -9.82 -3.18
C ILE A 153 -7.50 -9.45 -3.16
N LEU A 154 -7.86 -8.30 -3.72
CA LEU A 154 -9.23 -7.79 -3.74
C LEU A 154 -10.18 -8.70 -4.52
N HIS A 155 -9.71 -9.27 -5.63
CA HIS A 155 -10.48 -10.18 -6.49
C HIS A 155 -10.46 -11.63 -6.03
N SER A 156 -9.72 -11.97 -4.97
CA SER A 156 -9.68 -13.32 -4.45
C SER A 156 -10.88 -13.62 -3.56
N ASP A 157 -11.45 -14.83 -3.68
CA ASP A 157 -12.56 -15.33 -2.84
C ASP A 157 -12.27 -15.30 -1.33
N LEU A 158 -11.01 -15.04 -0.95
CA LEU A 158 -10.55 -14.76 0.42
C LEU A 158 -11.33 -13.66 1.13
N LEU A 159 -11.89 -12.70 0.37
CA LEU A 159 -12.69 -11.60 0.89
C LEU A 159 -14.19 -11.80 0.69
N GLU A 160 -14.63 -12.89 0.06
CA GLU A 160 -16.04 -13.16 -0.25
C GLU A 160 -16.69 -14.15 0.75
N GLU A 161 -15.90 -15.04 1.36
CA GLU A 161 -16.43 -16.04 2.30
C GLU A 161 -16.03 -15.76 3.75
N SER A 162 -16.83 -14.96 4.47
CA SER A 162 -17.22 -15.17 5.88
C SER A 162 -17.67 -13.87 6.55
N ASP A 163 -18.70 -13.94 7.39
CA ASP A 163 -19.11 -12.92 8.38
C ASP A 163 -18.06 -12.70 9.51
N GLY A 164 -16.77 -12.83 9.20
CA GLY A 164 -15.64 -12.81 10.13
C GLY A 164 -14.59 -11.72 9.83
N PRO A 165 -13.31 -11.90 10.22
CA PRO A 165 -12.23 -10.87 10.18
C PRO A 165 -11.93 -10.26 8.79
N VAL A 166 -12.62 -10.70 7.74
CA VAL A 166 -12.63 -10.17 6.37
C VAL A 166 -13.08 -8.70 6.29
N ALA A 167 -14.03 -8.28 7.14
CA ALA A 167 -14.41 -6.87 7.23
C ALA A 167 -13.22 -5.97 7.63
N GLY A 168 -12.31 -6.49 8.47
CA GLY A 168 -11.07 -5.82 8.85
C GLY A 168 -10.13 -5.65 7.65
N TYR A 169 -9.91 -6.71 6.87
CA TYR A 169 -9.01 -6.67 5.70
C TYR A 169 -9.44 -5.68 4.61
N ARG A 170 -10.75 -5.58 4.32
CA ARG A 170 -11.27 -4.55 3.40
C ARG A 170 -11.08 -3.15 3.98
N SER A 171 -11.13 -2.99 5.31
CA SER A 171 -10.83 -1.73 5.99
C SER A 171 -9.36 -1.36 5.82
N VAL A 172 -8.43 -2.29 6.07
CA VAL A 172 -6.99 -2.08 5.89
C VAL A 172 -6.67 -1.59 4.48
N LEU A 173 -7.23 -2.26 3.46
CA LEU A 173 -7.01 -1.88 2.06
C LEU A 173 -7.59 -0.49 1.75
N ARG A 174 -8.76 -0.17 2.28
CA ARG A 174 -9.36 1.17 2.12
C ARG A 174 -8.49 2.25 2.76
N THR A 175 -8.02 2.02 3.99
CA THR A 175 -7.12 2.93 4.69
C THR A 175 -5.80 3.08 3.94
N PHE A 176 -5.23 1.98 3.43
CA PHE A 176 -4.03 2.01 2.60
C PHE A 176 -4.22 2.84 1.33
N ILE A 177 -5.34 2.68 0.61
CA ILE A 177 -5.62 3.48 -0.61
C ILE A 177 -5.75 4.97 -0.26
N SER A 178 -6.47 5.32 0.81
CA SER A 178 -6.56 6.72 1.28
C SER A 178 -5.18 7.29 1.62
N ALA A 179 -4.35 6.50 2.28
CA ALA A 179 -2.99 6.87 2.68
C ALA A 179 -2.07 7.05 1.47
N PHE A 180 -2.17 6.15 0.50
CA PHE A 180 -1.45 6.20 -0.76
C PHE A 180 -1.80 7.48 -1.54
N ILE A 181 -3.09 7.82 -1.66
CA ILE A 181 -3.53 9.05 -2.35
C ILE A 181 -3.01 10.30 -1.63
N ALA A 182 -3.05 10.32 -0.29
CA ALA A 182 -2.57 11.46 0.50
C ALA A 182 -1.03 11.61 0.48
N ALA A 183 -0.31 10.56 0.10
CA ALA A 183 1.14 10.54 0.01
C ALA A 183 1.69 10.93 -1.38
N LEU A 184 0.82 11.06 -2.39
CA LEU A 184 1.14 11.57 -3.73
C LEU A 184 1.29 13.10 -3.73
#